data_AF-A0AAN6VGT1-F1
#
_entry.id   AF-A0AAN6VGT1-F1
#
_cell.length_a   1.000
_cell.length_b   1.000
_cell.length_c   1.000
_cell.angle_alpha   90.00
_cell.angle_beta   90.00
_cell.angle_gamma   90.00
#
_symmetry.space_group_name_H-M   'P 1'
#
loop_
_entity.id
_entity.type
_entity.pdbx_description
1 polymer ?
#
loop_
_entity_poly.entity_id
_entity_poly.type
_entity_poly.pdbx_seq_one_letter_code
_entity_poly.pdbx_strand_id
1 'polypeptide(L)'
;PIMVWEPYFEGPHCRPDKLGAIKDACRRFPVFAPNHNDLLAMCSKASDFANRISTLKGHRRIDSGRKIIEECVKQFLDAGTGTSGRGYVVVKAGEFGCLLASLAFGDTFTWLAALKGDKDELTDLQKETAEFVGAFVFERFVKKETNTVKAAKLALVAASFAAGNAFGSTSAFEAQEDASREIWRREVARLQFARDLDDPSAYEDDQDDGTL
;
A
#
# COMPACT_ATOMS: atom_id res chain seq x y z
N PRO A 1 -5.49 -19.05 12.02
CA PRO A 1 -6.15 -17.72 11.82
C PRO A 1 -5.13 -16.76 11.22
N ILE A 2 -5.51 -15.96 10.22
CA ILE A 2 -4.64 -14.91 9.69
C ILE A 2 -4.83 -13.70 10.60
N MET A 3 -3.77 -13.28 11.27
CA MET A 3 -3.80 -12.10 12.12
C MET A 3 -3.16 -10.93 11.39
N VAL A 4 -3.85 -9.80 11.43
CA VAL A 4 -3.41 -8.54 10.83
C VAL A 4 -3.31 -7.55 11.97
N TRP A 5 -2.24 -6.77 11.98
CA TRP A 5 -2.11 -5.69 12.92
C TRP A 5 -2.06 -4.34 12.21
N GLU A 6 -3.10 -3.55 12.41
CA GLU A 6 -3.15 -2.13 12.05
C GLU A 6 -2.95 -1.30 13.32
N PRO A 7 -1.81 -0.60 13.49
CA PRO A 7 -1.68 0.37 14.55
C PRO A 7 -2.60 1.57 14.29
N TYR A 8 -3.14 2.17 15.36
CA TYR A 8 -4.00 3.35 15.29
C TYR A 8 -3.41 4.46 16.18
N PHE A 9 -3.22 5.65 15.63
CA PHE A 9 -2.41 6.73 16.20
C PHE A 9 -3.16 7.73 17.09
N GLU A 10 -4.49 7.68 17.18
CA GLU A 10 -5.21 8.48 18.18
C GLU A 10 -5.04 7.95 19.62
N GLY A 11 -3.90 7.32 19.93
CA GLY A 11 -3.59 6.76 21.23
C GLY A 11 -2.08 6.72 21.54
N PRO A 12 -1.69 6.51 22.81
CA PRO A 12 -0.32 6.68 23.32
C PRO A 12 0.70 5.62 22.85
N HIS A 13 0.41 4.84 21.81
CA HIS A 13 1.10 3.57 21.53
C HIS A 13 2.10 3.63 20.38
N CYS A 14 1.95 4.55 19.43
CA CYS A 14 2.83 4.71 18.27
C CYS A 14 3.98 5.68 18.54
N ARG A 15 4.73 5.45 19.63
CA ARG A 15 5.80 6.34 20.09
C ARG A 15 7.19 5.76 19.81
N PRO A 16 8.20 6.61 19.56
CA PRO A 16 9.59 6.17 19.41
C PRO A 16 10.11 5.28 20.55
N ASP A 17 9.75 5.61 21.80
CA ASP A 17 10.20 4.86 22.98
C ASP A 17 9.61 3.43 23.05
N LYS A 18 8.59 3.13 22.24
CA LYS A 18 7.96 1.82 22.14
C LYS A 18 8.41 1.03 20.90
N LEU A 19 9.26 1.58 20.05
CA LEU A 19 9.65 0.97 18.76
C LEU A 19 10.16 -0.48 18.91
N GLY A 20 10.95 -0.78 19.94
CA GLY A 20 11.41 -2.14 20.21
C GLY A 20 10.26 -3.11 20.50
N ALA A 21 9.35 -2.73 21.39
CA ALA A 21 8.17 -3.53 21.73
C ALA A 21 7.21 -3.71 20.53
N ILE A 22 7.07 -2.68 19.69
CA ILE A 22 6.28 -2.76 18.45
C ILE A 22 6.92 -3.75 17.48
N LYS A 23 8.25 -3.70 17.27
CA LYS A 23 8.98 -4.68 16.44
C LYS A 23 8.80 -6.11 16.96
N ASP A 24 8.88 -6.30 18.28
CA ASP A 24 8.65 -7.61 18.91
C ASP A 24 7.21 -8.11 18.76
N ALA A 25 6.23 -7.20 18.77
CA ALA A 25 4.84 -7.53 18.48
C ALA A 25 4.66 -7.92 17.00
N CYS A 26 5.27 -7.19 16.05
CA CYS A 26 5.19 -7.47 14.61
C CYS A 26 5.63 -8.89 14.23
N ARG A 27 6.55 -9.50 14.99
CA ARG A 27 6.96 -10.91 14.83
C ARG A 27 5.82 -11.91 14.97
N ARG A 28 4.70 -11.52 15.57
CA ARG A 28 3.54 -12.40 15.82
C ARG A 28 2.48 -12.27 14.74
N PHE A 29 2.52 -11.21 13.93
CA PHE A 29 1.50 -10.90 12.94
C PHE A 29 2.03 -11.16 11.53
N PRO A 30 1.41 -12.07 10.75
CA PRO A 30 1.75 -12.26 9.35
C PRO A 30 1.67 -10.99 8.49
N VAL A 31 0.82 -10.03 8.88
CA VAL A 31 0.66 -8.74 8.20
C VAL A 31 0.69 -7.61 9.24
N PHE A 32 1.61 -6.68 9.06
CA PHE A 32 1.69 -5.41 9.78
C PHE A 32 1.31 -4.29 8.81
N ALA A 33 0.27 -3.52 9.10
CA ALA A 33 -0.33 -2.60 8.14
C ALA A 33 -0.47 -1.16 8.67
N PRO A 34 0.64 -0.45 8.97
CA PRO A 34 0.59 0.92 9.45
C PRO A 34 0.18 1.90 8.34
N ASN A 35 -0.33 3.06 8.73
CA ASN A 35 -0.26 4.22 7.84
C ASN A 35 1.15 4.85 7.90
N HIS A 36 1.52 5.64 6.89
CA HIS A 36 2.84 6.26 6.83
C HIS A 36 3.11 7.26 7.97
N ASN A 37 2.11 7.99 8.46
CA ASN A 37 2.29 8.93 9.58
C ASN A 37 2.67 8.18 10.87
N ASP A 38 1.98 7.09 11.16
CA ASP A 38 2.21 6.25 12.32
C ASP A 38 3.59 5.62 12.26
N LEU A 39 3.95 5.11 11.09
CA LEU A 39 5.26 4.53 10.83
C LEU A 39 6.38 5.56 11.03
N LEU A 40 6.22 6.75 10.48
CA LEU A 40 7.18 7.86 10.62
C LEU A 40 7.29 8.29 12.08
N ALA A 41 6.17 8.37 12.81
CA ALA A 41 6.17 8.71 14.22
C ALA A 41 6.89 7.65 15.07
N MET A 42 6.61 6.36 14.86
CA MET A 42 7.32 5.25 15.54
C MET A 42 8.84 5.29 15.29
N CYS A 43 9.24 5.70 14.09
CA CYS A 43 10.65 5.73 13.69
C CYS A 43 11.36 7.07 14.01
N SER A 44 10.68 8.03 14.65
CA SER A 44 11.19 9.40 14.87
C SER A 44 11.56 10.13 13.56
N LYS A 45 10.82 9.88 12.48
CA LYS A 45 11.08 10.42 11.14
C LYS A 45 10.06 11.43 10.65
N ALA A 46 9.02 11.75 11.43
CA ALA A 46 7.98 12.70 11.04
C ALA A 46 8.53 14.10 10.67
N SER A 47 9.45 14.65 11.49
CA SER A 47 10.07 15.95 11.22
C SER A 47 11.02 15.92 10.02
N ASP A 48 11.87 14.88 9.93
CA ASP A 48 12.77 14.66 8.78
C ASP A 48 11.98 14.58 7.47
N PHE A 49 10.87 13.85 7.49
CA PHE A 49 9.96 13.69 6.36
C PHE A 49 9.38 15.03 5.92
N ALA A 50 8.74 15.77 6.84
CA ALA A 50 8.14 17.07 6.55
C ALA A 50 9.16 18.05 5.97
N ASN A 51 10.35 18.16 6.58
CA ASN A 51 11.41 19.04 6.13
C ASN A 51 11.87 18.70 4.71
N ARG A 52 12.12 17.41 4.43
CA ARG A 52 12.67 16.96 3.14
C ARG A 52 11.69 17.14 1.99
N ILE A 53 10.39 16.95 2.22
CA ILE A 53 9.38 17.06 1.16
C ILE A 53 8.87 18.50 0.96
N SER A 54 8.99 19.37 1.96
CA SER A 54 8.44 20.74 1.93
C SER A 54 8.98 21.61 0.79
N THR A 55 10.24 21.40 0.39
CA THR A 55 10.91 22.18 -0.67
C THR A 55 10.84 21.50 -2.05
N LEU A 56 10.28 20.30 -2.13
CA LEU A 56 10.24 19.49 -3.34
C LEU A 56 8.86 19.55 -3.99
N LYS A 57 8.81 19.34 -5.31
CA LYS A 57 7.56 19.29 -6.08
C LYS A 57 7.57 18.11 -7.05
N GLY A 58 6.37 17.65 -7.43
CA GLY A 58 6.18 16.57 -8.40
C GLY A 58 6.90 15.29 -8.01
N HIS A 59 7.46 14.59 -9.00
CA HIS A 59 8.12 13.29 -8.82
C HIS A 59 9.21 13.29 -7.75
N ARG A 60 10.04 14.34 -7.68
CA ARG A 60 11.11 14.44 -6.66
C ARG A 60 10.57 14.41 -5.22
N ARG A 61 9.39 14.99 -5.00
CA ARG A 61 8.72 14.98 -3.70
C ARG A 61 8.25 13.56 -3.35
N ILE A 62 7.62 12.88 -4.32
CA ILE A 62 7.15 11.51 -4.17
C ILE A 62 8.32 10.57 -3.87
N ASP A 63 9.37 10.60 -4.69
CA ASP A 63 10.54 9.72 -4.53
C ASP A 63 11.25 9.93 -3.19
N SER A 64 11.37 11.19 -2.76
CA SER A 64 12.00 11.50 -1.47
C SER A 64 11.15 11.04 -0.28
N GLY A 65 9.83 11.17 -0.36
CA GLY A 65 8.92 10.65 0.67
C GLY A 65 8.95 9.12 0.75
N ARG A 66 8.89 8.44 -0.41
CA ARG A 66 8.96 6.98 -0.50
C ARG A 66 10.23 6.41 0.14
N LYS A 67 11.39 7.02 -0.13
CA LYS A 67 12.67 6.61 0.48
C LYS A 67 12.64 6.64 2.00
N ILE A 68 12.09 7.68 2.62
CA ILE A 68 12.01 7.78 4.08
C ILE A 68 11.03 6.72 4.64
N ILE A 69 9.94 6.44 3.93
CA ILE A 69 9.00 5.38 4.30
C ILE A 69 9.68 4.01 4.24
N GLU A 70 10.43 3.71 3.18
CA GLU A 70 11.21 2.48 3.02
C GLU A 70 12.25 2.33 4.13
N GLU A 71 12.98 3.39 4.49
CA GLU A 71 13.92 3.40 5.62
C GLU A 71 13.24 2.98 6.93
N CYS A 72 12.01 3.46 7.17
CA CYS A 72 11.23 3.08 8.34
C CYS A 72 10.76 1.61 8.26
N VAL A 73 10.23 1.17 7.12
CA VAL A 73 9.78 -0.22 6.91
C VAL A 73 10.91 -1.21 7.06
N LYS A 74 12.10 -0.88 6.55
CA LYS A 74 13.29 -1.73 6.66
C LYS A 74 13.57 -2.13 8.10
N GLN A 75 13.35 -1.22 9.05
CA GLN A 75 13.55 -1.52 10.47
C GLN A 75 12.63 -2.63 11.02
N PHE A 76 11.43 -2.81 10.44
CA PHE A 76 10.50 -3.87 10.80
C PHE A 76 10.84 -5.17 10.08
N LEU A 77 11.24 -5.10 8.81
CA LEU A 77 11.72 -6.25 8.06
C LEU A 77 12.96 -6.87 8.69
N ASP A 78 13.95 -6.04 9.02
CA ASP A 78 15.21 -6.47 9.66
C ASP A 78 14.95 -7.08 11.05
N ALA A 79 13.90 -6.64 11.75
CA ALA A 79 13.48 -7.22 13.02
C ALA A 79 12.73 -8.57 12.87
N GLY A 80 12.24 -8.87 11.67
CA GLY A 80 11.43 -10.05 11.34
C GLY A 80 9.94 -9.81 11.54
N THR A 81 9.22 -9.51 10.46
CA THR A 81 7.73 -9.45 10.50
C THR A 81 7.15 -10.85 10.36
N GLY A 82 6.14 -11.19 11.17
CA GLY A 82 5.52 -12.52 11.18
C GLY A 82 6.41 -13.63 11.75
N THR A 83 5.81 -14.78 12.05
CA THR A 83 6.45 -15.86 12.82
C THR A 83 7.63 -16.51 12.09
N SER A 84 7.70 -16.37 10.77
CA SER A 84 8.80 -16.83 9.93
C SER A 84 9.82 -15.74 9.59
N GLY A 85 9.63 -14.50 10.07
CA GLY A 85 10.37 -13.33 9.63
C GLY A 85 10.09 -12.89 8.19
N ARG A 86 9.19 -13.60 7.48
CA ARG A 86 8.83 -13.37 6.06
C ARG A 86 7.39 -12.90 5.91
N GLY A 87 6.86 -12.22 6.93
CA GLY A 87 5.56 -11.56 6.89
C GLY A 87 5.57 -10.32 6.00
N TYR A 88 4.42 -9.66 5.90
CA TYR A 88 4.22 -8.51 5.02
C TYR A 88 4.09 -7.24 5.84
N VAL A 89 4.75 -6.18 5.39
CA VAL A 89 4.50 -4.81 5.84
C VAL A 89 3.74 -4.10 4.73
N VAL A 90 2.59 -3.55 5.06
CA VAL A 90 1.69 -2.87 4.11
C VAL A 90 1.50 -1.43 4.58
N VAL A 91 2.15 -0.47 3.92
CA VAL A 91 2.08 0.94 4.33
C VAL A 91 1.13 1.71 3.45
N LYS A 92 0.08 2.24 4.08
CA LYS A 92 -0.87 3.18 3.48
C LYS A 92 -0.25 4.57 3.47
N ALA A 93 0.14 5.06 2.29
CA ALA A 93 0.96 6.25 2.14
C ALA A 93 0.29 7.41 1.39
N GLY A 94 -1.05 7.49 1.38
CA GLY A 94 -1.78 8.61 0.76
C GLY A 94 -1.30 8.90 -0.67
N GLU A 95 -0.88 10.14 -0.95
CA GLU A 95 -0.37 10.56 -2.26
C GLU A 95 0.90 9.85 -2.73
N PHE A 96 1.65 9.23 -1.81
CA PHE A 96 2.83 8.43 -2.15
C PHE A 96 2.44 7.02 -2.66
N GLY A 97 1.17 6.64 -2.49
CA GLY A 97 0.60 5.35 -2.91
C GLY A 97 0.51 4.35 -1.76
N CYS A 98 0.73 3.08 -2.08
CA CYS A 98 0.77 1.99 -1.10
C CYS A 98 2.07 1.21 -1.25
N LEU A 99 2.78 1.00 -0.15
CA LEU A 99 3.99 0.17 -0.14
C LEU A 99 3.65 -1.21 0.38
N LEU A 100 3.96 -2.23 -0.43
CA LEU A 100 4.02 -3.61 -0.01
C LEU A 100 5.48 -3.99 0.19
N ALA A 101 5.83 -4.58 1.33
CA ALA A 101 7.20 -4.99 1.60
C ALA A 101 7.25 -6.35 2.31
N SER A 102 8.22 -7.18 1.93
CA SER A 102 8.47 -8.47 2.58
C SER A 102 9.84 -9.01 2.21
N LEU A 103 10.41 -9.85 3.08
CA LEU A 103 11.58 -10.67 2.75
C LEU A 103 11.20 -11.96 2.00
N ALA A 104 9.92 -12.14 1.65
CA ALA A 104 9.41 -13.36 1.03
C ALA A 104 9.51 -13.39 -0.50
N PHE A 105 9.81 -12.26 -1.17
CA PHE A 105 9.88 -12.17 -2.63
C PHE A 105 11.05 -11.28 -3.09
N GLY A 106 11.44 -11.39 -4.36
CA GLY A 106 12.69 -10.84 -4.92
C GLY A 106 12.89 -9.35 -4.67
N ASP A 107 11.84 -8.54 -4.92
CA ASP A 107 11.84 -7.13 -4.56
C ASP A 107 11.41 -6.92 -3.12
N THR A 108 12.28 -6.35 -2.29
CA THR A 108 11.94 -6.09 -0.88
C THR A 108 10.81 -5.06 -0.73
N PHE A 109 10.68 -4.14 -1.69
CA PHE A 109 9.73 -3.03 -1.68
C PHE A 109 9.00 -2.94 -3.02
N THR A 110 7.67 -2.96 -2.99
CA THR A 110 6.83 -2.75 -4.17
C THR A 110 5.85 -1.62 -3.92
N TRP A 111 5.96 -0.55 -4.70
CA TRP A 111 5.02 0.56 -4.65
C TRP A 111 3.87 0.38 -5.63
N LEU A 112 2.66 0.43 -5.11
CA LEU A 112 1.45 0.62 -5.91
C LEU A 112 1.17 2.12 -6.04
N ALA A 113 0.74 2.53 -7.24
CA ALA A 113 0.42 3.92 -7.53
C ALA A 113 -0.67 4.46 -6.60
N ALA A 114 -0.61 5.77 -6.34
CA ALA A 114 -1.70 6.45 -5.68
C ALA A 114 -2.94 6.45 -6.58
N LEU A 115 -4.12 6.20 -6.00
CA LEU A 115 -5.36 6.35 -6.74
C LEU A 115 -5.60 7.84 -6.94
N LYS A 116 -5.57 8.31 -8.19
CA LYS A 116 -5.89 9.70 -8.54
C LYS A 116 -7.35 9.82 -8.93
N GLY A 117 -8.00 10.83 -8.38
CA GLY A 117 -9.33 11.27 -8.77
C GLY A 117 -9.31 12.60 -9.47
N ASP A 118 -10.46 12.97 -10.04
CA ASP A 118 -10.71 14.32 -10.57
C ASP A 118 -10.78 15.39 -9.47
N LYS A 119 -10.80 14.99 -8.19
CA LYS A 119 -10.76 15.88 -7.02
C LYS A 119 -9.74 15.35 -6.00
N ASP A 120 -9.18 16.26 -5.20
CA ASP A 120 -8.28 15.99 -4.06
C ASP A 120 -8.84 14.96 -3.05
N GLU A 121 -10.14 14.62 -3.13
CA GLU A 121 -10.84 13.59 -2.33
C GLU A 121 -10.23 12.18 -2.43
N LEU A 122 -9.59 11.81 -3.55
CA LEU A 122 -9.03 10.46 -3.72
C LEU A 122 -7.70 10.25 -2.98
N THR A 123 -7.05 11.35 -2.56
CA THR A 123 -5.86 11.31 -1.70
C THR A 123 -6.19 10.89 -0.26
N ASP A 124 -7.45 11.05 0.16
CA ASP A 124 -7.93 10.64 1.49
C ASP A 124 -8.33 9.16 1.53
N LEU A 125 -8.74 8.58 0.40
CA LEU A 125 -9.06 7.16 0.24
C LEU A 125 -7.93 6.21 0.68
N GLN A 126 -6.70 6.57 0.36
CA GLN A 126 -5.51 5.78 0.69
C GLN A 126 -4.94 6.10 2.08
N LYS A 127 -5.52 7.07 2.79
CA LYS A 127 -5.20 7.31 4.21
C LYS A 127 -5.98 6.35 5.12
N GLU A 128 -7.16 5.88 4.72
CA GLU A 128 -8.12 5.28 5.66
C GLU A 128 -8.60 3.86 5.36
N THR A 129 -8.41 3.32 4.16
CA THR A 129 -9.14 2.09 3.80
C THR A 129 -8.58 0.81 4.41
N ALA A 130 -9.12 0.41 5.58
CA ALA A 130 -9.01 -0.95 6.12
C ALA A 130 -9.44 -2.02 5.09
N GLU A 131 -10.27 -1.62 4.12
CA GLU A 131 -10.73 -2.44 3.00
C GLU A 131 -9.58 -2.89 2.09
N PHE A 132 -8.53 -2.07 1.89
CA PHE A 132 -7.36 -2.50 1.15
C PHE A 132 -6.67 -3.67 1.85
N VAL A 133 -6.43 -3.53 3.15
CA VAL A 133 -5.74 -4.54 3.95
C VAL A 133 -6.57 -5.83 4.02
N GLY A 134 -7.88 -5.70 4.22
CA GLY A 134 -8.81 -6.82 4.20
C GLY A 134 -8.84 -7.54 2.85
N ALA A 135 -8.92 -6.80 1.74
CA ALA A 135 -8.91 -7.38 0.40
C ALA A 135 -7.56 -8.04 0.06
N PHE A 136 -6.44 -7.42 0.46
CA PHE A 136 -5.12 -8.01 0.29
C PHE A 136 -5.00 -9.33 1.04
N VAL A 137 -5.45 -9.36 2.30
CA VAL A 137 -5.43 -10.57 3.12
C VAL A 137 -6.30 -11.66 2.51
N PHE A 138 -7.47 -11.29 2.00
CA PHE A 138 -8.37 -12.22 1.32
C PHE A 138 -7.72 -12.81 0.06
N GLU A 139 -7.21 -11.99 -0.85
CA GLU A 139 -6.57 -12.47 -2.08
C GLU A 139 -5.32 -13.32 -1.78
N ARG A 140 -4.44 -12.84 -0.88
CA ARG A 140 -3.16 -13.49 -0.59
C ARG A 140 -3.31 -14.78 0.19
N PHE A 141 -4.16 -14.82 1.21
CA PHE A 141 -4.22 -15.93 2.16
C PHE A 141 -5.47 -16.79 2.06
N VAL A 142 -6.61 -16.23 1.65
CA VAL A 142 -7.87 -17.00 1.49
C VAL A 142 -7.92 -17.62 0.10
N LYS A 143 -7.74 -16.82 -0.95
CA LYS A 143 -7.66 -17.31 -2.34
C LYS A 143 -6.31 -17.91 -2.70
N LYS A 144 -5.29 -17.72 -1.85
CA LYS A 144 -3.92 -18.24 -2.04
C LYS A 144 -3.26 -17.74 -3.33
N GLU A 145 -3.55 -16.52 -3.75
CA GLU A 145 -2.80 -15.88 -4.84
C GLU A 145 -1.31 -15.85 -4.47
N THR A 146 -0.48 -16.47 -5.30
CA THR A 146 0.96 -16.64 -5.03
C THR A 146 1.74 -15.41 -5.45
N ASN A 147 1.24 -14.66 -6.45
CA ASN A 147 1.82 -13.39 -6.83
C ASN A 147 1.30 -12.29 -5.89
N THR A 148 2.14 -11.92 -4.92
CA THR A 148 1.79 -10.91 -3.90
C THR A 148 1.46 -9.55 -4.52
N VAL A 149 2.15 -9.15 -5.59
CA VAL A 149 1.90 -7.89 -6.30
C VAL A 149 0.52 -7.92 -6.96
N LYS A 150 0.15 -9.05 -7.58
CA LYS A 150 -1.18 -9.25 -8.15
C LYS A 150 -2.28 -9.23 -7.08
N ALA A 151 -2.06 -9.88 -5.94
CA ALA A 151 -2.99 -9.83 -4.80
C ALA A 151 -3.18 -8.39 -4.32
N ALA A 152 -2.11 -7.60 -4.23
CA ALA A 152 -2.16 -6.20 -3.83
C ALA A 152 -2.83 -5.30 -4.88
N LYS A 153 -2.61 -5.55 -6.19
CA LYS A 153 -3.33 -4.87 -7.28
C LYS A 153 -4.84 -5.15 -7.22
N LEU A 154 -5.23 -6.40 -7.00
CA LEU A 154 -6.65 -6.78 -6.82
C LEU A 154 -7.26 -6.14 -5.57
N ALA A 155 -6.50 -6.07 -4.48
CA ALA A 155 -6.91 -5.39 -3.26
C ALA A 155 -7.15 -3.89 -3.48
N LEU A 156 -6.29 -3.25 -4.28
CA LEU A 156 -6.45 -1.83 -4.63
C LEU A 156 -7.73 -1.59 -5.44
N VAL A 157 -8.04 -2.49 -6.37
CA VAL A 157 -9.31 -2.47 -7.11
C VAL A 157 -10.49 -2.59 -6.14
N ALA A 158 -10.48 -3.59 -5.24
CA ALA A 158 -11.55 -3.78 -4.27
C ALA A 158 -11.75 -2.56 -3.34
N ALA A 159 -10.65 -1.98 -2.83
CA ALA A 159 -10.69 -0.79 -1.99
C ALA A 159 -11.28 0.42 -2.72
N SER A 160 -10.98 0.58 -4.02
CA SER A 160 -11.55 1.68 -4.82
C SER A 160 -13.08 1.61 -4.94
N PHE A 161 -13.66 0.40 -4.99
CA PHE A 161 -15.12 0.22 -4.97
C PHE A 161 -15.72 0.51 -3.60
N ALA A 162 -15.09 0.03 -2.53
CA ALA A 162 -15.61 0.22 -1.17
C ALA A 162 -15.65 1.71 -0.79
N ALA A 163 -14.59 2.44 -1.13
CA ALA A 163 -14.54 3.86 -0.85
C ALA A 163 -15.52 4.69 -1.70
N GLY A 164 -15.84 4.26 -2.93
CA GLY A 164 -16.90 4.88 -3.73
C GLY A 164 -18.28 4.79 -3.06
N ASN A 165 -18.50 3.77 -2.22
CA ASN A 165 -19.76 3.55 -1.50
C ASN A 165 -19.78 4.18 -0.09
N ALA A 166 -18.62 4.42 0.54
CA ALA A 166 -18.52 4.92 1.92
C ALA A 166 -18.75 6.44 2.06
N PHE A 167 -18.46 7.24 1.02
CA PHE A 167 -18.58 8.70 1.06
C PHE A 167 -19.99 9.24 0.81
N GLY A 168 -21.02 8.39 0.69
CA GLY A 168 -22.41 8.84 0.53
C GLY A 168 -22.65 9.76 -0.68
N SER A 169 -21.70 9.84 -1.61
CA SER A 169 -21.83 10.67 -2.81
C SER A 169 -22.64 9.89 -3.83
N THR A 170 -23.95 10.12 -3.78
CA THR A 170 -24.92 9.73 -4.82
C THR A 170 -24.59 10.27 -6.20
N SER A 171 -23.53 11.07 -6.39
CA SER A 171 -23.02 11.42 -7.72
C SER A 171 -22.22 10.30 -8.40
N ALA A 172 -22.10 9.11 -7.78
CA ALA A 172 -21.63 7.90 -8.46
C ALA A 172 -22.76 7.16 -9.22
N PHE A 173 -24.01 7.62 -9.08
CA PHE A 173 -25.19 7.03 -9.71
C PHE A 173 -26.15 8.12 -10.20
N GLU A 174 -25.71 9.02 -11.07
CA GLU A 174 -26.66 9.66 -11.99
C GLU A 174 -26.68 8.83 -13.26
N ALA A 175 -27.72 8.01 -13.40
CA ALA A 175 -28.13 7.51 -14.70
C ALA A 175 -28.55 8.72 -15.52
N GLN A 176 -27.61 9.31 -16.27
CA GLN A 176 -27.95 10.26 -17.31
C GLN A 176 -28.60 9.43 -18.43
N GLU A 177 -29.86 9.71 -18.74
CA GLU A 177 -30.68 9.05 -19.77
C GLU A 177 -30.15 9.31 -21.19
N ASP A 178 -28.92 8.92 -21.46
CA ASP A 178 -28.42 8.79 -22.82
C ASP A 178 -27.61 7.49 -22.92
N ALA A 179 -28.30 6.45 -23.37
CA ALA A 179 -27.93 5.04 -23.32
C ALA A 179 -26.74 4.65 -24.21
N SER A 180 -25.77 5.54 -24.44
CA SER A 180 -24.64 5.29 -25.33
C SER A 180 -23.26 5.45 -24.69
N ARG A 181 -23.12 6.03 -23.49
CA ARG A 181 -21.83 6.10 -22.78
C ARG A 181 -21.97 6.09 -21.26
N GLU A 182 -22.15 4.90 -20.69
CA GLU A 182 -21.81 4.67 -19.28
C GLU A 182 -20.28 4.71 -19.13
N ILE A 183 -19.73 5.84 -18.68
CA ILE A 183 -18.32 5.94 -18.31
C ILE A 183 -18.17 5.37 -16.91
N TRP A 184 -17.97 4.06 -16.83
CA TRP A 184 -17.66 3.39 -15.59
C TRP A 184 -16.31 3.90 -15.06
N ARG A 185 -16.19 4.21 -13.75
CA ARG A 185 -14.89 4.44 -13.06
C ARG A 185 -13.88 3.29 -13.27
N ARG A 186 -14.40 2.14 -13.74
CA ARG A 186 -13.68 1.02 -14.33
C ARG A 186 -12.65 1.45 -15.36
N GLU A 187 -12.89 2.48 -16.17
CA GLU A 187 -11.98 2.91 -17.25
C GLU A 187 -10.71 3.59 -16.69
N VAL A 188 -10.80 4.36 -15.61
CA VAL A 188 -9.63 5.02 -15.00
C VAL A 188 -8.72 4.02 -14.30
N ALA A 189 -9.30 3.12 -13.50
CA ALA A 189 -8.54 2.02 -12.91
C ALA A 189 -7.98 1.11 -14.01
N ARG A 190 -8.80 0.66 -14.96
CA ARG A 190 -8.39 -0.24 -16.04
C ARG A 190 -7.33 0.37 -16.95
N LEU A 191 -7.37 1.66 -17.29
CA LEU A 191 -6.37 2.31 -18.15
C LEU A 191 -5.03 2.52 -17.43
N GLN A 192 -5.04 2.78 -16.12
CA GLN A 192 -3.82 2.82 -15.31
C GLN A 192 -3.25 1.41 -15.11
N PHE A 193 -4.10 0.43 -14.81
CA PHE A 193 -3.69 -0.96 -14.55
C PHE A 193 -3.31 -1.74 -15.81
N ALA A 194 -3.90 -1.47 -16.99
CA ALA A 194 -3.51 -2.09 -18.24
C ALA A 194 -2.10 -1.63 -18.66
N ARG A 195 -1.76 -0.35 -18.46
CA ARG A 195 -0.39 0.15 -18.67
C ARG A 195 0.64 -0.50 -17.76
N ASP A 196 0.29 -0.74 -16.49
CA ASP A 196 1.18 -1.32 -15.48
C ASP A 196 1.20 -2.88 -15.49
N LEU A 197 0.39 -3.52 -16.34
CA LEU A 197 0.35 -4.99 -16.53
C LEU A 197 0.92 -5.41 -17.89
N ASP A 198 0.80 -4.56 -18.92
CA ASP A 198 1.30 -4.79 -20.28
C ASP A 198 2.73 -4.23 -20.51
N ASP A 199 3.46 -3.83 -19.47
CA ASP A 199 4.88 -3.46 -19.57
C ASP A 199 5.78 -4.71 -19.36
N PRO A 200 6.33 -5.31 -20.44
CA PRO A 200 7.15 -6.51 -20.34
C PRO A 200 8.50 -6.28 -19.64
N SER A 201 8.93 -5.03 -19.44
CA SER A 201 10.19 -4.73 -18.72
C SER A 201 10.13 -5.04 -17.22
N ALA A 202 8.94 -5.33 -16.68
CA ALA A 202 8.75 -5.77 -15.30
C ALA A 202 8.90 -7.29 -15.08
N TYR A 203 9.20 -8.07 -16.13
CA TYR A 203 9.19 -9.55 -16.08
C TYR A 203 10.45 -10.23 -16.64
N GLU A 204 11.52 -9.51 -16.99
CA GLU A 204 12.78 -10.12 -17.43
C GLU A 204 13.85 -10.05 -16.33
N ASP A 205 13.91 -11.09 -15.49
CA ASP A 205 15.16 -11.82 -15.20
C ASP A 205 14.86 -13.07 -14.36
N ASP A 206 14.75 -14.20 -15.06
CA ASP A 206 15.04 -15.55 -14.57
C ASP A 206 14.95 -16.48 -15.80
N GLN A 207 15.89 -16.32 -16.73
CA GLN A 207 16.25 -17.41 -17.62
C GLN A 207 17.54 -18.05 -17.12
N ASP A 208 17.33 -19.23 -16.56
CA ASP A 208 18.28 -20.28 -16.24
C ASP A 208 19.09 -20.65 -17.49
N ASP A 209 20.25 -20.02 -17.69
CA ASP A 209 21.26 -20.48 -18.64
C ASP A 209 22.07 -21.62 -18.01
N GLY A 210 21.38 -22.75 -17.85
CA GLY A 210 22.01 -24.05 -17.67
C GLY A 210 22.65 -24.50 -18.98
N THR A 211 23.89 -24.08 -19.23
CA THR A 211 24.79 -24.82 -20.12
C THR A 211 26.26 -24.64 -19.70
N LEU A 212 26.79 -25.63 -18.99
CA LEU A 212 28.05 -26.36 -19.28
C LEU A 212 28.29 -27.45 -18.22
#